data_AF-A0AB37H2Q5-F1
#
_entry.id   AF-A0AB37H2Q5-F1
#
_cell.length_a   1.000
_cell.length_b   1.000
_cell.length_c   1.000
_cell.angle_alpha   90.00
_cell.angle_beta   90.00
_cell.angle_gamma   90.00
#
_symmetry.space_group_name_H-M   'P 1'
#
loop_
_entity.id
_entity.type
_entity.pdbx_description
1 polymer ?
#
loop_
_entity_poly.entity_id
_entity_poly.type
_entity_poly.pdbx_seq_one_letter_code
_entity_poly.pdbx_strand_id
1 'polypeptide(L)' 'MNNSTDKLRNVVQLLSSLGVNIKKTKSRLEIMHTLPNTSVATPKLK' A
#
# COMPACT_ATOMS: atom_id res chain seq x y z
N MET A 1 -3.16 -13.34 20.63
CA MET A 1 -3.28 -13.15 19.17
C MET A 1 -2.47 -11.91 18.81
N ASN A 2 -1.36 -12.06 18.08
CA ASN A 2 -0.47 -10.94 17.74
C ASN A 2 -1.13 -10.06 16.65
N ASN A 3 -1.99 -9.13 17.08
CA ASN A 3 -2.76 -8.23 16.21
C ASN A 3 -1.91 -7.45 15.17
N SER A 4 -0.61 -7.28 15.44
CA SER A 4 0.37 -6.62 14.57
C SER A 4 0.60 -7.38 13.26
N THR A 5 0.63 -8.71 13.32
CA THR A 5 0.88 -9.57 12.16
C THR A 5 -0.32 -9.55 11.22
N ASP A 6 -1.52 -9.56 11.77
CA ASP A 6 -2.77 -9.51 10.99
C ASP A 6 -2.93 -8.16 10.28
N LYS A 7 -2.56 -7.06 10.95
CA LYS A 7 -2.56 -5.72 10.34
C LYS A 7 -1.60 -5.64 9.14
N LEU A 8 -0.39 -6.19 9.26
CA LEU A 8 0.58 -6.22 8.16
C LEU A 8 0.08 -7.06 6.99
N ARG A 9 -0.51 -8.24 7.26
CA ARG A 9 -1.10 -9.10 6.23
C ARG A 9 -2.23 -8.39 5.47
N ASN A 10 -3.10 -7.69 6.18
CA ASN A 10 -4.19 -6.93 5.58
C ASN A 10 -3.68 -5.80 4.67
N VAL A 11 -2.63 -5.08 5.08
CA VAL A 11 -2.02 -4.03 4.26
C VAL A 11 -1.34 -4.62 3.02
N VAL A 12 -0.64 -5.74 3.15
CA VAL A 12 -0.02 -6.45 2.03
C VAL A 12 -1.09 -6.93 1.04
N GLN A 13 -2.19 -7.50 1.52
CA GLN A 13 -3.31 -7.92 0.66
C GLN A 13 -3.93 -6.73 -0.07
N LEU A 14 -4.22 -5.63 0.63
CA LEU A 14 -4.80 -4.43 0.02
C LEU A 14 -3.92 -3.87 -1.11
N LEU A 15 -2.62 -3.70 -0.83
CA LEU A 15 -1.66 -3.19 -1.79
C LEU A 15 -1.46 -4.15 -2.98
N SER A 16 -1.49 -5.47 -2.75
CA SER A 16 -1.41 -6.46 -3.84
C SER A 16 -2.64 -6.37 -4.75
N SER A 17 -3.84 -6.19 -4.19
CA SER A 17 -5.08 -5.96 -4.94
C SER A 17 -5.07 -4.67 -5.76
N LEU A 18 -4.27 -3.68 -5.35
CA LEU A 18 -4.04 -2.42 -6.08
C LEU A 18 -2.99 -2.57 -7.21
N GLY A 19 -2.50 -3.79 -7.48
CA GLY A 19 -1.48 -4.04 -8.50
C GLY A 19 -0.05 -3.71 -8.07
N VAL A 20 0.16 -3.49 -6.77
CA VAL A 20 1.49 -3.18 -6.22
C VAL A 20 2.28 -4.48 -6.03
N ASN A 21 3.47 -4.55 -6.62
CA ASN A 21 4.36 -5.71 -6.48
C ASN A 21 5.13 -5.65 -5.15
N ILE A 22 4.55 -6.23 -4.10
CA ILE A 22 5.15 -6.27 -2.76
C ILE A 22 6.01 -7.53 -2.61
N LYS A 23 7.33 -7.37 -2.58
CA LYS A 23 8.24 -8.43 -2.12
C LYS A 23 8.48 -8.27 -0.62
N LYS A 24 8.60 -9.38 0.13
CA LYS A 24 8.76 -9.42 1.60
C LYS A 24 9.90 -8.54 2.17
N THR A 25 10.85 -8.13 1.34
CA THR A 25 12.05 -7.37 1.73
C THR A 25 12.03 -5.91 1.27
N LYS A 26 11.00 -5.44 0.58
CA LYS A 26 10.96 -4.05 0.12
C LYS A 26 10.61 -3.08 1.25
N SER A 27 11.30 -1.95 1.26
CA SER A 27 10.99 -0.86 2.17
C SER A 27 9.63 -0.23 1.85
N ARG A 28 8.96 0.33 2.86
CA ARG A 28 7.72 1.11 2.68
C ARG A 28 7.88 2.20 1.62
N LEU A 29 9.06 2.84 1.55
CA LEU A 29 9.34 3.89 0.57
C LEU A 29 9.31 3.35 -0.86
N GLU A 30 9.97 2.22 -1.11
CA GLU A 30 9.96 1.56 -2.43
C GLU A 30 8.56 1.12 -2.84
N ILE A 31 7.75 0.64 -1.86
CA ILE A 31 6.35 0.28 -2.09
C ILE A 31 5.56 1.51 -2.55
N MET A 32 5.79 2.69 -1.95
CA MET A 32 5.12 3.93 -2.34
C MET A 32 5.38 4.34 -3.80
N HIS A 33 6.60 4.14 -4.28
CA HIS A 33 6.95 4.42 -5.69
C HIS A 33 6.33 3.44 -6.69
N THR A 34 5.85 2.29 -6.22
CA THR A 34 5.15 1.29 -7.04
C THR A 34 3.63 1.35 -6.89
N LEU A 35 3.10 2.28 -6.09
CA LEU A 35 1.67 2.54 -6.04
C LEU A 35 1.22 3.03 -7.42
N PRO A 36 0.07 2.58 -7.94
CA PRO A 36 -0.50 3.17 -9.14
C PRO A 36 -0.67 4.67 -8.88
N ASN A 37 -0.18 5.50 -9.80
CA ASN A 37 -0.31 6.95 -9.72
C ASN A 37 -1.79 7.27 -9.51
N THR A 38 -2.15 7.65 -8.28
CA THR A 38 -3.43 8.28 -8.00
C THR A 38 -3.35 9.63 -8.69
N SER A 39 -3.69 9.66 -9.98
CA SER A 39 -3.82 10.88 -10.78
C SER A 39 -4.47 11.93 -9.89
N VAL A 40 -3.64 12.88 -9.46
CA VAL A 40 -3.88 13.99 -8.54
C VAL A 40 -5.34 14.03 -8.09
N ALA A 41 -5.65 13.34 -7.00
CA ALA A 41 -6.90 13.58 -6.28
C ALA A 41 -6.75 14.97 -5.66
N THR A 42 -6.87 16.01 -6.49
CA THR A 42 -6.99 17.39 -6.07
C THR A 42 -8.26 17.40 -5.22
N PRO A 43 -8.17 17.53 -3.89
CA PRO A 43 -9.37 17.72 -3.12
C PRO A 43 -9.87 19.10 -3.54
N LYS A 44 -10.89 19.17 -4.39
CA LYS A 44 -11.70 20.38 -4.48
C LYS A 44 -12.32 20.54 -3.11
N LEU A 45 -11.67 21.34 -2.26
CA LEU A 45 -12.29 21.91 -1.08
C LEU A 45 -13.54 22.65 -1.60
N LYS A 46 -14.71 22.13 -1.25
CA LYS A 46 -15.96 22.87 -1.40
C LYS A 46 -16.05 23.94 -0.34
#